data_AF-A0A916DTM9-F1
#
_entry.id   AF-A0A916DTM9-F1
#
_cell.length_a   1.000
_cell.length_b   1.000
_cell.length_c   1.000
_cell.angle_alpha   90.00
_cell.angle_beta   90.00
_cell.angle_gamma   90.00
#
_symmetry.space_group_name_H-M   'P 1'
#
loop_
_entity.id
_entity.type
_entity.pdbx_description
1 polymer ?
#
loop_
_entity_poly.entity_id
_entity_poly.type
_entity_poly.pdbx_seq_one_letter_code
_entity_poly.pdbx_strand_id
1 'polypeptide(L)'
;MKFDPAARLAARPAIAYDDELPVSAKRGEIAEAIQKNQVVIVCGETGSGKTTQLPKICLELGRGAHGLIGHTQPRRIAARATATRIAQELKSELGRAVGFKIRFTDRVSPDSYIKLMTDGILLAETQ
;
A
#
# COMPACT_ATOMS: atom_id res chain seq x y z
N MET A 1 -8.04 -7.72 -13.68
CA MET A 1 -9.00 -7.94 -12.57
C MET A 1 -10.17 -6.99 -12.78
N LYS A 2 -11.41 -7.44 -12.57
CA LYS A 2 -12.58 -6.54 -12.49
C LYS A 2 -12.78 -6.17 -11.02
N PHE A 3 -12.87 -4.88 -10.71
CA PHE A 3 -13.06 -4.38 -9.36
C PHE A 3 -14.42 -3.70 -9.28
N ASP A 4 -15.21 -4.04 -8.25
CA ASP A 4 -16.39 -3.27 -7.86
C ASP A 4 -15.98 -2.26 -6.78
N PRO A 5 -15.90 -0.96 -7.10
CA PRO A 5 -15.40 0.04 -6.17
C PRO A 5 -16.28 0.18 -4.92
N ALA A 6 -17.60 0.08 -5.07
CA ALA A 6 -18.53 0.24 -3.95
C ALA A 6 -18.40 -0.92 -2.96
N ALA A 7 -18.42 -2.15 -3.47
CA ALA A 7 -18.23 -3.35 -2.66
C ALA A 7 -16.85 -3.35 -1.97
N ARG A 8 -15.80 -2.91 -2.68
CA ARG A 8 -14.44 -2.84 -2.13
C ARG A 8 -14.25 -1.75 -1.09
N LEU A 9 -14.88 -0.59 -1.25
CA LEU A 9 -14.88 0.44 -0.20
C LEU A 9 -15.57 -0.06 1.07
N ALA A 10 -16.68 -0.78 0.93
CA ALA A 10 -17.41 -1.37 2.05
C ALA A 10 -16.63 -2.51 2.73
N ALA A 11 -15.89 -3.32 1.96
CA ALA A 11 -15.10 -4.46 2.46
C ALA A 11 -13.65 -4.08 2.86
N ARG A 12 -13.31 -2.79 2.85
CA ARG A 12 -11.96 -2.31 3.17
C ARG A 12 -11.63 -2.61 4.64
N PRO A 13 -10.43 -3.13 4.96
CA PRO A 13 -10.05 -3.36 6.36
C PRO A 13 -10.03 -2.05 7.15
N ALA A 14 -10.33 -2.14 8.44
CA ALA A 14 -10.15 -1.01 9.35
C ALA A 14 -8.68 -0.61 9.39
N ILE A 15 -8.42 0.70 9.35
CA ILE A 15 -7.06 1.24 9.33
C ILE A 15 -6.80 1.92 10.67
N ALA A 16 -5.77 1.45 11.37
CA ALA A 16 -5.24 2.10 12.56
C ALA A 16 -3.84 2.63 12.28
N TYR A 17 -3.51 3.77 12.86
CA TYR A 17 -2.20 4.39 12.75
C TYR A 17 -1.49 4.34 14.10
N ASP A 18 -0.17 4.25 14.03
CA ASP A 18 0.70 4.44 15.18
C ASP A 18 1.08 5.92 15.23
N ASP A 19 0.48 6.67 16.16
CA ASP A 19 0.63 8.12 16.28
C ASP A 19 2.05 8.53 16.72
N GLU A 20 2.90 7.60 17.18
CA GLU A 20 4.31 7.85 17.46
C GLU A 20 5.14 8.03 16.18
N LEU A 21 4.65 7.53 15.03
CA LEU A 21 5.35 7.67 13.76
C LEU A 21 5.14 9.07 13.16
N PRO A 22 6.21 9.80 12.76
CA PRO A 22 6.10 11.13 12.19
C PRO A 22 5.15 11.25 10.98
N VAL A 23 5.08 10.20 10.15
CA VAL A 23 4.16 10.18 8.99
C VAL A 23 2.69 10.05 9.43
N SER A 24 2.39 9.31 10.51
CA SER A 24 1.03 9.20 11.04
C SER A 24 0.55 10.52 11.62
N ALA A 25 1.41 11.23 12.36
CA ALA A 25 1.09 12.54 12.92
C ALA A 25 0.72 13.57 11.84
N LYS A 26 1.29 13.43 10.63
CA LYS A 26 1.01 14.28 9.46
C LYS A 26 -0.01 13.68 8.48
N ARG A 27 -0.77 12.65 8.87
CA ARG A 27 -1.68 11.94 7.95
C ARG A 27 -2.66 12.86 7.22
N GLY A 28 -3.20 13.86 7.90
CA GLY A 28 -4.18 14.80 7.34
C GLY A 28 -3.58 15.65 6.22
N GLU A 29 -2.43 16.27 6.48
CA GLU A 29 -1.68 17.06 5.50
C GLU A 29 -1.29 16.22 4.28
N ILE A 30 -0.80 15.00 4.50
CA ILE A 30 -0.42 14.08 3.42
C ILE A 30 -1.65 13.64 2.62
N ALA A 31 -2.76 13.33 3.29
CA ALA A 31 -3.99 12.90 2.64
C ALA A 31 -4.57 14.01 1.75
N GLU A 32 -4.58 15.25 2.25
CA GLU A 32 -5.01 16.43 1.50
C GLU A 32 -4.11 16.67 0.28
N ALA A 33 -2.78 16.56 0.45
CA ALA A 33 -1.85 16.70 -0.66
C ALA A 33 -2.10 15.66 -1.76
N ILE A 34 -2.34 14.39 -1.40
CA ILE A 34 -2.64 13.29 -2.35
C ILE A 34 -4.00 13.47 -3.03
N GLN A 35 -4.98 14.10 -2.37
CA GLN A 35 -6.28 14.39 -2.99
C GLN A 35 -6.17 15.53 -4.01
N LYS A 36 -5.42 16.59 -3.68
CA LYS A 36 -5.33 17.81 -4.49
C LYS A 36 -4.33 17.73 -5.65
N ASN A 37 -3.36 16.82 -5.59
CA ASN A 37 -2.27 16.77 -6.55
C ASN A 37 -2.15 15.38 -7.18
N GLN A 38 -1.87 15.34 -8.48
CA GLN A 38 -1.61 14.09 -9.20
C GLN A 38 -0.28 13.44 -8.77
N VAL A 39 0.71 14.26 -8.43
CA VAL A 39 2.04 13.83 -7.98
C VAL A 39 2.39 14.55 -6.68
N VAL A 40 2.83 13.79 -5.68
CA VAL A 40 3.27 14.32 -4.38
C VAL A 40 4.62 13.71 -4.05
N ILE A 41 5.57 14.54 -3.62
CA ILE A 41 6.87 14.10 -3.10
C ILE A 41 6.82 14.20 -1.58
N VAL A 42 6.97 13.05 -0.90
CA VAL A 42 6.99 12.99 0.56
C VAL A 42 8.41 12.68 1.04
N CYS A 43 9.04 13.65 1.69
CA CYS A 43 10.37 13.53 2.26
C CYS A 43 10.31 13.26 3.77
N GLY A 44 11.25 12.47 4.28
CA GLY A 44 11.42 12.23 5.71
C GLY A 44 12.56 11.25 5.96
N GLU A 45 13.10 11.21 7.17
CA GLU A 45 14.21 10.34 7.55
C GLU A 45 13.85 8.84 7.54
N THR A 46 14.86 7.97 7.50
CA THR A 46 14.65 6.53 7.71
C THR A 46 14.03 6.29 9.08
N GLY A 47 13.05 5.38 9.17
CA GLY A 47 12.33 5.13 10.43
C GLY A 47 11.08 5.98 10.62
N SER A 48 10.87 7.03 9.82
CA SER A 48 9.70 7.93 9.96
C SER A 48 8.33 7.29 9.65
N GLY A 49 8.28 6.02 9.25
CA GLY A 49 7.04 5.30 8.91
C GLY A 49 6.58 5.40 7.45
N LYS A 50 7.30 6.07 6.55
CA LYS A 50 6.85 6.29 5.14
C LYS A 50 6.41 4.99 4.45
N THR A 51 7.28 3.99 4.46
CA THR A 51 7.10 2.73 3.75
C THR A 51 5.88 1.92 4.22
N THR A 52 5.49 2.06 5.49
CA THR A 52 4.37 1.30 6.05
C THR A 52 3.08 2.12 6.11
N GLN A 53 3.16 3.43 6.36
CA GLN A 53 1.99 4.29 6.60
C GLN A 53 1.42 4.94 5.33
N LEU A 54 2.24 5.36 4.36
CA LEU A 54 1.75 5.97 3.12
C LEU A 54 0.76 5.08 2.35
N PRO A 55 1.02 3.77 2.12
CA PRO A 55 0.03 2.92 1.44
C PRO A 55 -1.28 2.77 2.23
N LYS A 56 -1.24 2.85 3.57
CA LYS A 56 -2.45 2.85 4.41
C LYS A 56 -3.24 4.15 4.23
N ILE A 57 -2.57 5.30 4.16
CA ILE A 57 -3.22 6.60 3.84
C ILE A 57 -3.87 6.54 2.45
N CYS A 58 -3.18 6.03 1.44
CA CYS A 58 -3.77 5.83 0.12
C CYS A 58 -4.99 4.88 0.15
N LEU A 59 -4.94 3.85 1.00
CA LEU A 59 -6.05 2.93 1.22
C LEU A 59 -7.24 3.64 1.89
N GLU A 60 -7.00 4.47 2.92
CA GLU A 60 -8.00 5.32 3.61
C GLU A 60 -8.69 6.28 2.63
N LEU A 61 -7.94 6.81 1.67
CA LEU A 61 -8.44 7.66 0.57
C LEU A 61 -9.20 6.90 -0.52
N GLY A 62 -9.31 5.56 -0.42
CA GLY A 62 -10.05 4.73 -1.38
C GLY A 62 -9.29 4.40 -2.67
N ARG A 63 -7.99 4.70 -2.76
CA ARG A 63 -7.20 4.48 -3.99
C ARG A 63 -7.09 3.00 -4.41
N GLY A 64 -7.30 2.06 -3.48
CA GLY A 64 -7.35 0.61 -3.76
C GLY A 64 -8.73 0.05 -4.17
N ALA A 65 -9.74 0.91 -4.35
CA ALA A 65 -11.09 0.47 -4.70
C ALA A 65 -11.26 0.21 -6.21
N HIS A 66 -10.66 1.05 -7.06
CA HIS A 66 -10.73 0.93 -8.51
C HIS A 66 -9.60 0.06 -9.12
N GLY A 67 -8.67 -0.40 -8.29
CA GLY A 67 -7.44 -1.04 -8.72
C GLY A 67 -6.56 -1.44 -7.55
N LEU A 68 -5.25 -1.51 -7.78
CA LEU A 68 -4.26 -1.80 -6.77
C LEU A 68 -3.42 -0.56 -6.47
N ILE A 69 -3.12 -0.34 -5.18
CA ILE A 69 -2.05 0.55 -4.76
C ILE A 69 -0.74 -0.21 -4.99
N GLY A 70 0.00 0.19 -6.02
CA GLY A 70 1.32 -0.35 -6.32
C GLY A 70 2.38 0.27 -5.43
N HIS A 71 3.09 -0.56 -4.67
CA HIS A 71 4.21 -0.10 -3.86
C HIS A 71 5.48 -0.85 -4.28
N THR A 72 6.39 -0.14 -4.95
CA THR A 72 7.65 -0.74 -5.36
C THR A 72 8.70 -0.67 -4.27
N GLN A 73 9.59 -1.67 -4.27
CA GLN A 73 10.74 -1.80 -3.39
C GLN A 73 11.93 -2.31 -4.21
N PRO A 74 13.13 -1.74 -4.08
CA PRO A 74 14.28 -2.13 -4.92
C PRO A 74 14.76 -3.56 -4.64
N ARG A 75 14.43 -4.13 -3.48
CA ARG A 75 14.88 -5.45 -3.03
C ARG A 75 13.70 -6.37 -2.75
N ARG A 76 13.79 -7.63 -3.19
CA ARG A 76 12.74 -8.66 -2.97
C ARG A 76 12.42 -8.89 -1.49
N ILE A 77 13.46 -8.94 -0.64
CA ILE A 77 13.31 -9.16 0.80
C ILE A 77 12.55 -7.99 1.43
N ALA A 78 12.81 -6.75 1.00
CA ALA A 78 12.09 -5.57 1.46
C ALA A 78 10.62 -5.60 1.00
N ALA A 79 10.35 -5.93 -0.27
CA ALA A 79 8.98 -6.08 -0.76
C ALA A 79 8.16 -7.07 0.10
N ARG A 80 8.72 -8.26 0.36
CA ARG A 80 8.06 -9.28 1.18
C ARG A 80 7.90 -8.83 2.63
N ALA A 81 8.96 -8.33 3.27
CA ALA A 81 8.93 -7.92 4.68
C ALA A 81 7.95 -6.76 4.91
N THR A 82 7.94 -5.77 4.03
CA THR A 82 6.99 -4.65 4.07
C THR A 82 5.56 -5.13 3.88
N ALA A 83 5.31 -6.04 2.94
CA ALA A 83 3.97 -6.61 2.74
C ALA A 83 3.47 -7.32 4.00
N THR A 84 4.31 -8.17 4.60
CA THR A 84 3.99 -8.86 5.86
C THR A 84 3.68 -7.86 6.97
N ARG A 85 4.49 -6.81 7.13
CA ARG A 85 4.30 -5.80 8.18
C ARG A 85 2.99 -5.03 8.00
N ILE A 86 2.68 -4.56 6.78
CA ILE A 86 1.44 -3.83 6.52
C ILE A 86 0.22 -4.75 6.70
N ALA A 87 0.31 -6.02 6.27
CA ALA A 87 -0.76 -7.00 6.50
C ALA A 87 -1.06 -7.18 8.00
N GLN A 88 -0.01 -7.30 8.83
CA GLN A 88 -0.14 -7.37 10.29
C GLN A 88 -0.79 -6.11 10.88
N GLU A 89 -0.34 -4.92 10.47
CA GLU A 89 -0.92 -3.65 10.93
C GLU A 89 -2.40 -3.49 10.54
N LEU A 90 -2.79 -4.02 9.38
CA LEU A 90 -4.18 -4.05 8.92
C LEU A 90 -4.99 -5.25 9.45
N LYS A 91 -4.41 -6.06 10.35
CA LYS A 91 -5.01 -7.27 10.91
C LYS A 91 -5.57 -8.20 9.81
N SER A 92 -4.85 -8.30 8.70
CA SER A 92 -5.20 -9.12 7.54
C SER A 92 -4.15 -10.20 7.33
N GLU A 93 -4.59 -11.35 6.82
CA GLU A 93 -3.68 -12.35 6.28
C GLU A 93 -2.91 -11.78 5.07
N LEU A 94 -1.63 -12.14 4.97
CA LEU A 94 -0.79 -11.82 3.82
C LEU A 94 -1.30 -12.53 2.57
N GLY A 95 -1.56 -11.77 1.52
CA GLY A 95 -2.18 -12.23 0.27
C GLY A 95 -3.67 -11.89 0.18
N ARG A 96 -4.34 -11.51 1.29
CA ARG A 96 -5.70 -10.97 1.27
C ARG A 96 -5.67 -9.47 0.99
N ALA A 97 -5.79 -8.59 1.97
CA ALA A 97 -5.83 -7.14 1.73
C ALA A 97 -4.49 -6.55 1.25
N VAL A 98 -3.37 -7.16 1.65
CA VAL A 98 -2.01 -6.79 1.25
C VAL A 98 -1.32 -8.01 0.68
N GLY A 99 -0.82 -7.91 -0.55
CA GLY A 99 -0.08 -8.96 -1.22
C GLY A 99 1.28 -8.50 -1.69
N PHE A 100 2.08 -9.43 -2.22
CA PHE A 100 3.31 -9.08 -2.91
C PHE A 100 3.56 -9.93 -4.15
N LYS A 101 4.27 -9.36 -5.12
CA LYS A 101 4.76 -10.06 -6.30
C LYS A 101 6.23 -9.72 -6.53
N ILE A 102 7.06 -10.75 -6.47
CA ILE A 102 8.49 -10.69 -6.79
C ILE A 102 8.79 -11.76 -7.83
N ARG A 103 9.96 -11.70 -8.47
CA ARG A 103 10.31 -12.74 -9.45
C ARG A 103 10.29 -14.12 -8.79
N PHE A 104 9.56 -15.05 -9.43
CA PHE A 104 9.28 -16.43 -9.00
C PHE A 104 8.32 -16.61 -7.81
N THR A 105 7.73 -15.54 -7.27
CA THR A 105 6.77 -15.69 -6.16
C THR A 105 5.68 -14.63 -6.24
N ASP A 106 4.43 -15.09 -6.30
CA ASP A 106 3.24 -14.25 -6.34
C ASP A 106 2.30 -14.65 -5.20
N ARG A 107 1.92 -13.67 -4.37
CA ARG A 107 0.92 -13.79 -3.30
C ARG A 107 0.03 -12.55 -3.32
N VAL A 108 -0.64 -12.33 -4.44
CA VAL A 108 -1.69 -11.32 -4.61
C VAL A 108 -3.00 -12.04 -4.93
N SER A 109 -4.11 -11.59 -4.36
CA SER A 109 -5.45 -12.10 -4.66
C SER A 109 -6.33 -10.99 -5.26
N PRO A 110 -7.50 -11.33 -5.84
CA PRO A 110 -8.49 -10.33 -6.25
C PRO A 110 -8.92 -9.38 -5.11
N ASP A 111 -8.82 -9.83 -3.85
CA ASP A 111 -9.16 -9.05 -2.67
C ASP A 111 -8.04 -8.11 -2.20
N SER A 112 -6.86 -8.19 -2.83
CA SER A 112 -5.74 -7.30 -2.49
C SER A 112 -6.04 -5.87 -2.89
N TYR A 113 -5.72 -4.95 -1.99
CA TYR A 113 -5.77 -3.50 -2.23
C TYR A 113 -4.37 -2.95 -2.45
N ILE A 114 -3.38 -3.49 -1.71
CA ILE A 114 -1.99 -3.04 -1.74
C ILE A 114 -1.13 -4.18 -2.29
N LYS A 115 -0.34 -3.90 -3.33
CA LYS A 115 0.60 -4.84 -3.93
C LYS A 115 2.02 -4.34 -3.77
N LEU A 116 2.81 -5.03 -2.95
CA LEU A 116 4.24 -4.80 -2.87
C LEU A 116 4.94 -5.54 -4.00
N MET A 117 5.87 -4.88 -4.67
CA MET A 117 6.59 -5.52 -5.77
C MET A 117 7.99 -4.96 -5.93
N THR A 118 8.84 -5.64 -6.70
CA THR A 118 10.09 -5.04 -7.16
C THR A 118 9.88 -4.17 -8.38
N ASP A 119 10.76 -3.19 -8.60
CA ASP A 119 10.69 -2.30 -9.78
C ASP A 119 10.62 -3.09 -11.09
N GLY A 120 11.42 -4.17 -11.21
CA GLY A 120 11.39 -5.04 -12.38
C GLY A 120 10.08 -5.82 -12.60
N ILE A 121 9.28 -6.04 -11.54
CA ILE A 121 7.93 -6.63 -11.70
C ILE A 121 6.95 -5.58 -12.22
N LEU A 122 7.02 -4.35 -11.71
CA LEU A 122 6.19 -3.26 -12.23
C LEU A 122 6.49 -3.03 -13.72
N LEU A 123 7.77 -2.92 -14.09
CA LEU A 123 8.20 -2.71 -15.47
C LEU A 123 7.73 -3.83 -16.41
N ALA A 124 7.73 -5.09 -15.95
CA ALA A 124 7.25 -6.23 -16.73
C ALA A 124 5.73 -6.26 -16.89
N GLU A 125 4.97 -5.60 -16.02
CA GLU A 125 3.50 -5.51 -16.11
C GLU A 125 3.02 -4.29 -16.92
N THR A 126 3.91 -3.35 -17.22
CA THR A 126 3.64 -2.18 -18.07
C THR A 126 3.96 -2.42 -19.55
N GLN A 127 4.59 -3.55 -19.88
CA GLN A 127 4.85 -4.01 -21.25
C GLN A 127 3.75 -4.98 -21.69
#